data_AF-A0A958BZ39-F1
#
_entry.id   AF-A0A958BZ39-F1
#
_cell.length_a   1.000
_cell.length_b   1.000
_cell.length_c   1.000
_cell.angle_alpha   90.00
_cell.angle_beta   90.00
_cell.angle_gamma   90.00
#
_symmetry.space_group_name_H-M   'P 1'
#
loop_
_entity.id
_entity.type
_entity.pdbx_description
1 polymer ?
#
loop_
_entity_poly.entity_id
_entity_poly.type
_entity_poly.pdbx_seq_one_letter_code
_entity_poly.pdbx_strand_id
1 'polypeptide(L)'
;YIAVPLVAMMLALRAWIDIREAGFGYVRLIVKELIKDGLMIYSLALLVALPWFARNAALYGDGDILGLGRHDAVVQGQLRTADLVAEVGTKTYLVNFITTTFRSFWGQFGWMAVPMDNRTYFFLTILSVMALVGLVAYALTTFITTTSPRQQAALGLMAAVILLVALAYGWYNLTFVQFQGRYLFPATIPLGLFFSLGLNEIVKRQWAWGLAGVLAVSLFWIGATSGYSGHWDKWSILFIGLALLLVVIRQLATQYWSQLTLLLIIICFAGLGLLTLAAPFWFVVPYL
;
A
#
# COMPACT_ATOMS: atom_id res chain seq x y z
N TYR A 1 5.76 18.27 -0.89
CA TYR A 1 6.09 17.99 0.53
C TYR A 1 6.91 16.72 0.73
N ILE A 2 6.53 15.58 0.13
CA ILE A 2 7.21 14.28 0.34
C ILE A 2 8.57 14.16 -0.39
N ALA A 3 8.72 14.80 -1.55
CA ALA A 3 9.93 14.64 -2.38
C ALA A 3 11.23 15.11 -1.71
N VAL A 4 11.18 16.22 -0.95
CA VAL A 4 12.36 16.79 -0.26
C VAL A 4 12.93 15.82 0.79
N PRO A 5 12.14 15.35 1.80
CA PRO A 5 12.66 14.39 2.76
C PRO A 5 13.06 13.06 2.11
N LEU A 6 12.38 12.65 1.04
CA LEU A 6 12.74 11.43 0.30
C LEU A 6 14.11 11.54 -0.38
N VAL A 7 14.39 12.65 -1.07
CA VAL A 7 15.70 12.91 -1.70
C VAL A 7 16.80 13.03 -0.63
N ALA A 8 16.53 13.71 0.49
CA ALA A 8 17.47 13.77 1.60
C ALA A 8 17.82 12.37 2.13
N MET A 9 16.81 11.52 2.31
CA MET A 9 17.02 10.15 2.78
C MET A 9 17.77 9.29 1.74
N MET A 10 17.46 9.45 0.44
CA MET A 10 18.20 8.78 -0.63
C MET A 10 19.69 9.14 -0.61
N LEU A 11 20.01 10.43 -0.48
CA LEU A 11 21.39 10.91 -0.39
C LEU A 11 22.08 10.37 0.88
N ALA A 12 21.38 10.34 2.02
CA ALA A 12 21.92 9.79 3.27
C ALA A 12 22.19 8.27 3.18
N LEU A 13 21.29 7.50 2.58
CA LEU A 13 21.46 6.06 2.38
C LEU A 13 22.64 5.78 1.46
N ARG A 14 22.78 6.54 0.37
CA ARG A 14 23.94 6.42 -0.52
C ARG A 14 25.23 6.75 0.21
N ALA A 15 25.27 7.85 0.98
CA ALA A 15 26.43 8.22 1.78
C ALA A 15 26.87 7.07 2.70
N TRP A 16 25.91 6.44 3.38
CA TRP A 16 26.16 5.32 4.27
C TRP A 16 26.75 4.11 3.54
N ILE A 17 26.23 3.75 2.36
CA ILE A 17 26.76 2.66 1.54
C ILE A 17 28.19 2.97 1.08
N ASP A 18 28.40 4.15 0.50
CA ASP A 18 29.69 4.55 -0.08
C ASP A 18 30.79 4.62 1.00
N ILE A 19 30.47 5.12 2.20
CA ILE A 19 31.41 5.15 3.34
C ILE A 19 31.75 3.72 3.80
N ARG A 20 30.77 2.82 3.82
CA ARG A 20 30.98 1.43 4.23
C ARG A 20 31.83 0.66 3.22
N GLU A 21 31.68 0.93 1.92
CA GLU A 21 32.41 0.26 0.84
C GLU A 21 33.81 0.85 0.62
N ALA A 22 33.97 2.18 0.62
CA ALA A 22 35.23 2.86 0.31
C ALA A 22 36.10 3.18 1.55
N GLY A 23 35.50 3.22 2.75
CA GLY A 23 36.18 3.57 4.00
C GLY A 23 36.22 5.08 4.29
N PHE A 24 36.48 5.43 5.56
CA PHE A 24 36.39 6.81 6.06
C PHE A 24 37.34 7.82 5.39
N GLY A 25 38.41 7.36 4.73
CA GLY A 25 39.36 8.23 4.02
C GLY A 25 38.75 8.98 2.83
N TYR A 26 37.62 8.52 2.29
CA TYR A 26 36.98 9.08 1.10
C TYR A 26 35.77 9.99 1.40
N VAL A 27 35.46 10.25 2.67
CA VAL A 27 34.27 11.02 3.08
C VAL A 27 34.17 12.38 2.36
N ARG A 28 35.29 13.09 2.20
CA ARG A 28 35.29 14.41 1.52
C ARG A 28 34.88 14.32 0.05
N LEU A 29 35.32 13.26 -0.66
CA LEU A 29 34.94 13.01 -2.05
C LEU A 29 33.46 12.62 -2.14
N ILE A 30 32.99 11.75 -1.25
CA ILE A 30 31.59 11.30 -1.18
C ILE A 30 30.66 12.51 -0.95
N VAL A 31 30.97 13.37 0.03
CA VAL A 31 30.18 14.58 0.31
C VAL A 31 30.12 15.51 -0.91
N LYS A 32 31.23 15.68 -1.63
CA LYS A 32 31.26 16.51 -2.85
C LYS A 32 30.32 15.97 -3.93
N GLU A 33 30.34 14.66 -4.19
CA GLU A 33 29.44 14.03 -5.17
C GLU A 33 27.97 14.09 -4.71
N LEU A 34 27.69 13.92 -3.42
CA LEU A 34 26.32 14.03 -2.88
C LEU A 34 25.74 15.45 -3.03
N ILE A 35 26.56 16.48 -2.79
CA ILE A 35 26.16 17.87 -3.00
C ILE A 35 25.86 18.11 -4.48
N LYS A 36 26.75 17.65 -5.37
CA LYS A 36 26.56 17.76 -6.82
C LYS A 36 25.26 17.10 -7.26
N ASP A 37 25.00 15.88 -6.81
CA ASP A 37 23.81 15.13 -7.21
C ASP A 37 22.53 15.73 -6.61
N GLY A 38 22.57 16.18 -5.36
CA GLY A 38 21.48 16.94 -4.75
C GLY A 38 21.17 18.20 -5.54
N LEU A 39 22.19 19.00 -5.89
CA LEU A 39 22.03 20.20 -6.71
C LEU A 39 21.44 19.87 -8.08
N MET A 40 21.90 18.82 -8.75
CA MET A 40 21.35 18.39 -10.04
C MET A 40 19.87 18.01 -9.94
N ILE A 41 19.50 17.21 -8.93
CA ILE A 41 18.11 16.77 -8.74
C ILE A 41 17.20 17.96 -8.42
N TYR A 42 17.59 18.81 -7.46
CA TYR A 42 16.77 19.93 -7.03
C TYR A 42 16.70 21.05 -8.07
N SER A 43 17.78 21.34 -8.79
CA SER A 43 17.77 22.35 -9.85
C SER A 43 16.89 21.93 -11.02
N LEU A 44 16.93 20.66 -11.43
CA LEU A 44 16.05 20.14 -12.47
C LEU A 44 14.59 20.17 -12.02
N ALA A 45 14.30 19.72 -10.80
CA ALA A 45 12.95 19.76 -10.25
C ALA A 45 12.41 21.20 -10.15
N LEU A 46 13.26 22.14 -9.71
CA LEU A 46 12.91 23.55 -9.63
C LEU A 46 12.66 24.13 -11.02
N LEU A 47 13.52 23.84 -12.01
CA LEU A 47 13.35 24.32 -13.38
C LEU A 47 12.01 23.89 -13.98
N VAL A 48 11.58 22.65 -13.69
CA VAL A 48 10.28 22.14 -14.13
C VAL A 48 9.12 22.78 -13.36
N ALA A 49 9.24 22.97 -12.04
CA ALA A 49 8.16 23.47 -11.20
C ALA A 49 8.02 25.02 -11.20
N LEU A 50 9.10 25.74 -11.53
CA LEU A 50 9.19 27.19 -11.42
C LEU A 50 8.11 27.92 -12.24
N PRO A 51 7.76 27.52 -13.47
CA PRO A 51 6.67 28.16 -14.21
C PRO A 51 5.33 28.10 -13.48
N TRP A 52 5.01 26.98 -12.82
CA TRP A 52 3.79 26.85 -12.02
C TRP A 52 3.83 27.69 -10.75
N PHE A 53 4.98 27.73 -10.07
CA PHE A 53 5.16 28.56 -8.89
C PHE A 53 5.04 30.05 -9.19
N ALA A 54 5.66 30.51 -10.28
CA ALA A 54 5.54 31.88 -10.75
C ALA A 54 4.09 32.22 -11.14
N ARG A 55 3.42 31.32 -11.87
CA ARG A 55 1.99 31.45 -12.21
C ARG A 55 1.13 31.56 -10.95
N ASN A 56 1.33 30.69 -9.97
CA ASN A 56 0.52 30.68 -8.75
C ASN A 56 0.69 31.97 -7.95
N ALA A 57 1.93 32.42 -7.76
CA ALA A 57 2.22 33.69 -7.09
C ALA A 57 1.57 34.88 -7.81
N ALA A 58 1.64 34.92 -9.14
CA ALA A 58 1.03 35.99 -9.94
C ALA A 58 -0.50 35.95 -9.96
N LEU A 59 -1.10 34.75 -9.97
CA LEU A 59 -2.55 34.58 -10.10
C LEU A 59 -3.29 34.67 -8.76
N TYR A 60 -2.74 34.06 -7.71
CA TYR A 60 -3.40 33.96 -6.40
C TYR A 60 -3.07 35.13 -5.47
N GLY A 61 -2.01 35.89 -5.76
CA GLY A 61 -1.57 37.02 -4.93
C GLY A 61 -0.85 36.57 -3.66
N ASP A 62 -0.41 37.54 -2.85
CA ASP A 62 0.18 37.35 -1.51
C ASP A 62 1.33 36.34 -1.39
N GLY A 63 2.01 36.05 -2.51
CA GLY A 63 3.08 35.06 -2.56
C GLY A 63 2.60 33.61 -2.39
N ASP A 64 1.33 33.30 -2.70
CA ASP A 64 0.75 31.95 -2.60
C ASP A 64 1.28 31.01 -3.71
N ILE A 65 2.58 30.73 -3.66
CA ILE A 65 3.32 29.89 -4.61
C ILE A 65 2.75 28.47 -4.64
N LEU A 66 2.30 27.97 -3.49
CA LEU A 66 1.80 26.61 -3.33
C LEU A 66 0.28 26.51 -3.53
N GLY A 67 -0.43 27.63 -3.67
CA GLY A 67 -1.88 27.66 -3.83
C GLY A 67 -2.66 27.26 -2.58
N LEU A 68 -2.04 27.30 -1.39
CA LEU A 68 -2.64 26.85 -0.13
C LEU A 68 -3.71 27.82 0.37
N GLY A 69 -3.45 29.13 0.27
CA GLY A 69 -4.44 30.14 0.62
C GLY A 69 -5.65 30.07 -0.30
N ARG A 70 -5.42 29.91 -1.60
CA ARG A 70 -6.51 29.70 -2.56
C ARG A 70 -7.29 28.42 -2.30
N HIS A 71 -6.60 27.32 -1.97
CA HIS A 71 -7.24 26.06 -1.59
C HIS A 71 -8.21 26.26 -0.42
N ASP A 72 -7.76 26.88 0.66
CA ASP A 72 -8.55 27.10 1.88
C ASP A 72 -9.79 27.98 1.64
N ALA A 73 -9.68 28.95 0.73
CA ALA A 73 -10.81 29.77 0.30
C ALA A 73 -11.86 28.99 -0.52
N VAL A 74 -11.45 27.95 -1.25
CA VAL A 74 -12.34 27.14 -2.10
C VAL A 74 -13.01 26.01 -1.31
N VAL A 75 -12.32 25.40 -0.36
CA VAL A 75 -12.85 24.27 0.42
C VAL A 75 -13.71 24.69 1.62
N GLN A 76 -14.21 25.94 1.63
CA GLN A 76 -15.16 26.37 2.64
C GLN A 76 -16.43 25.51 2.59
N GLY A 77 -16.84 24.97 3.75
CA GLY A 77 -17.96 24.04 3.87
C GLY A 77 -17.57 22.55 3.71
N GLN A 78 -16.31 22.23 3.41
CA GLN A 78 -15.83 20.85 3.46
C GLN A 78 -15.83 20.33 4.90
N LEU A 79 -16.35 19.11 5.09
CA LEU A 79 -16.42 18.44 6.40
C LEU A 79 -15.03 18.37 7.07
N ARG A 80 -14.92 18.96 8.26
CA ARG A 80 -13.70 18.93 9.07
C ARG A 80 -13.66 17.66 9.90
N THR A 81 -12.44 17.22 10.19
CA THR A 81 -12.19 16.04 11.03
C THR A 81 -12.76 16.21 12.43
N ALA A 82 -12.57 17.39 13.04
CA ALA A 82 -13.07 17.68 14.39
C ALA A 82 -14.60 17.54 14.47
N ASP A 83 -15.32 18.08 13.49
CA ASP A 83 -16.78 18.03 13.43
C ASP A 83 -17.29 16.59 13.34
N LEU A 84 -16.72 15.79 12.42
CA LEU A 84 -17.11 14.38 12.28
C LEU A 84 -16.78 13.57 13.54
N VAL A 85 -15.62 13.80 14.17
CA VAL A 85 -15.26 13.12 15.42
C VAL A 85 -16.23 13.48 16.55
N ALA A 86 -16.67 14.74 16.63
CA ALA A 86 -17.70 15.16 17.59
C ALA A 86 -19.05 14.47 17.34
N GLU A 87 -19.41 14.24 16.08
CA GLU A 87 -20.66 13.60 15.69
C GLU A 87 -20.66 12.08 15.96
N VAL A 88 -19.65 11.34 15.49
CA VAL A 88 -19.66 9.86 15.50
C VAL A 88 -18.76 9.22 16.55
N GLY A 89 -17.93 10.03 17.22
CA GLY A 89 -16.91 9.58 18.16
C GLY A 89 -15.66 8.98 17.50
N THR A 90 -14.54 9.01 18.23
CA THR A 90 -13.21 8.61 17.74
C THR A 90 -13.16 7.16 17.24
N LYS A 91 -13.83 6.22 17.93
CA LYS A 91 -13.83 4.81 17.53
C LYS A 91 -14.45 4.62 16.15
N THR A 92 -15.64 5.18 15.94
CA THR A 92 -16.36 5.10 14.66
C THR A 92 -15.60 5.82 13.55
N TYR A 93 -15.02 6.98 13.87
CA TYR A 93 -14.14 7.70 12.95
C TYR A 93 -12.98 6.82 12.45
N LEU A 94 -12.26 6.14 13.35
CA LEU A 94 -11.14 5.27 12.97
C LEU A 94 -11.58 4.07 12.13
N VAL A 95 -12.71 3.44 12.47
CA VAL A 95 -13.28 2.34 11.69
C VAL A 95 -13.64 2.81 10.28
N ASN A 96 -14.27 3.99 10.16
CA ASN A 96 -14.63 4.59 8.87
C ASN A 96 -13.38 4.98 8.08
N PHE A 97 -12.37 5.58 8.73
CA PHE A 97 -11.11 5.93 8.12
C PHE A 97 -10.45 4.70 7.48
N ILE A 98 -10.28 3.61 8.24
CA ILE A 98 -9.65 2.38 7.75
C ILE A 98 -10.50 1.72 6.65
N THR A 99 -11.79 1.53 6.92
CA THR A 99 -12.69 0.78 6.01
C THR A 99 -12.88 1.50 4.69
N THR A 100 -13.16 2.81 4.73
CA THR A 100 -13.39 3.61 3.52
C THR A 100 -12.08 3.81 2.73
N THR A 101 -10.95 4.03 3.41
CA THR A 101 -9.64 4.10 2.74
C THR A 101 -9.32 2.78 2.05
N PHE A 102 -9.51 1.65 2.71
CA PHE A 102 -9.24 0.33 2.13
C PHE A 102 -10.12 0.06 0.90
N ARG A 103 -11.44 0.28 1.02
CA ARG A 103 -12.38 0.06 -0.07
C ARG A 103 -12.07 0.93 -1.29
N SER A 104 -11.85 2.22 -1.07
CA SER A 104 -11.55 3.15 -2.15
C SER A 104 -10.14 3.04 -2.72
N PHE A 105 -9.18 2.49 -1.97
CA PHE A 105 -7.85 2.15 -2.51
C PHE A 105 -7.97 1.04 -3.55
N TRP A 106 -8.72 -0.02 -3.23
CA TRP A 106 -8.91 -1.16 -4.13
C TRP A 106 -9.89 -0.88 -5.28
N GLY A 107 -11.02 -0.24 -4.99
CA GLY A 107 -12.02 0.09 -5.99
C GLY A 107 -13.34 0.57 -5.40
N GLN A 108 -13.52 1.88 -5.34
CA GLN A 108 -14.81 2.54 -5.13
C GLN A 108 -14.97 3.59 -6.21
N PHE A 109 -15.89 3.35 -7.13
CA PHE A 109 -15.98 4.05 -8.40
C PHE A 109 -16.91 5.28 -8.34
N GLY A 110 -16.88 6.06 -9.42
CA GLY A 110 -17.53 7.36 -9.49
C GLY A 110 -16.95 8.34 -8.47
N TRP A 111 -17.77 9.28 -8.02
CA TRP A 111 -17.42 10.21 -6.95
C TRP A 111 -17.59 9.57 -5.57
N MET A 112 -16.97 8.40 -5.35
CA MET A 112 -17.13 7.55 -4.16
C MET A 112 -18.54 6.96 -3.98
N ALA A 113 -19.39 6.99 -5.00
CA ALA A 113 -20.79 6.57 -4.90
C ALA A 113 -21.01 5.07 -5.17
N VAL A 114 -20.09 4.42 -5.88
CA VAL A 114 -20.29 3.07 -6.41
C VAL A 114 -19.25 2.10 -5.81
N PRO A 115 -19.51 1.52 -4.63
CA PRO A 115 -18.62 0.51 -4.06
C PRO A 115 -18.73 -0.82 -4.83
N MET A 116 -17.64 -1.58 -4.88
CA MET A 116 -17.70 -2.99 -5.28
C MET A 116 -18.56 -3.82 -4.29
N ASP A 117 -18.94 -5.02 -4.72
CA ASP A 117 -19.63 -5.97 -3.84
C ASP A 117 -18.78 -6.31 -2.60
N ASN A 118 -19.45 -6.48 -1.45
CA ASN A 118 -18.78 -6.76 -0.18
C ASN A 118 -17.92 -8.04 -0.22
N ARG A 119 -18.27 -9.03 -1.05
CA ARG A 119 -17.51 -10.27 -1.21
C ARG A 119 -16.15 -10.00 -1.86
N THR A 120 -16.10 -9.07 -2.81
CA THR A 120 -14.85 -8.65 -3.44
C THR A 120 -13.93 -8.00 -2.41
N TYR A 121 -14.44 -7.10 -1.57
CA TYR A 121 -13.65 -6.51 -0.49
C TYR A 121 -13.19 -7.52 0.55
N PHE A 122 -14.02 -8.52 0.86
CA PHE A 122 -13.65 -9.59 1.77
C PHE A 122 -12.46 -10.41 1.21
N PHE A 123 -12.52 -10.82 -0.05
CA PHE A 123 -11.42 -11.49 -0.73
C PHE A 123 -10.13 -10.65 -0.73
N LEU A 124 -10.24 -9.36 -1.08
CA LEU A 124 -9.10 -8.45 -1.09
C LEU A 124 -8.53 -8.22 0.30
N THR A 125 -9.37 -8.25 1.35
CA THR A 125 -8.93 -8.19 2.75
C THR A 125 -8.09 -9.41 3.10
N ILE A 126 -8.58 -10.62 2.82
CA ILE A 126 -7.83 -11.87 3.08
C ILE A 126 -6.48 -11.82 2.36
N LEU A 127 -6.48 -11.45 1.08
CA LEU A 127 -5.26 -11.40 0.29
C LEU A 127 -4.26 -10.35 0.83
N SER A 128 -4.75 -9.18 1.24
CA SER A 128 -3.92 -8.13 1.86
C SER A 128 -3.34 -8.57 3.21
N VAL A 129 -4.12 -9.28 4.04
CA VAL A 129 -3.64 -9.83 5.31
C VAL A 129 -2.59 -10.92 5.07
N MET A 130 -2.81 -11.82 4.11
CA MET A 130 -1.82 -12.84 3.73
C MET A 130 -0.52 -12.21 3.25
N ALA A 131 -0.60 -11.18 2.41
CA ALA A 131 0.57 -10.43 1.96
C ALA A 131 1.28 -9.76 3.14
N LEU A 132 0.55 -9.13 4.07
CA LEU A 132 1.14 -8.48 5.24
C LEU A 132 1.84 -9.49 6.17
N VAL A 133 1.20 -10.61 6.49
CA VAL A 133 1.79 -11.68 7.31
C VAL A 133 3.04 -12.24 6.64
N GLY A 134 2.99 -12.49 5.34
CA GLY A 134 4.15 -12.93 4.58
C GLY A 134 5.27 -11.89 4.56
N LEU A 135 4.94 -10.60 4.49
CA LEU A 135 5.93 -9.53 4.53
C LEU A 135 6.63 -9.47 5.90
N VAL A 136 5.89 -9.64 6.99
CA VAL A 136 6.47 -9.77 8.34
C VAL A 136 7.39 -10.99 8.41
N ALA A 137 6.95 -12.14 7.89
CA ALA A 137 7.79 -13.33 7.82
C ALA A 137 9.06 -13.09 6.99
N TYR A 138 8.97 -12.36 5.88
CA TYR A 138 10.09 -12.00 5.02
C TYR A 138 11.09 -11.13 5.78
N ALA A 139 10.60 -10.13 6.51
CA ALA A 139 11.43 -9.24 7.33
C ALA A 139 12.19 -10.01 8.43
N LEU A 140 11.53 -10.97 9.08
CA LEU A 140 12.10 -11.73 10.20
C LEU A 140 13.07 -12.85 9.76
N THR A 141 12.98 -13.33 8.52
CA THR A 141 13.76 -14.48 8.05
C THR A 141 14.71 -14.09 6.93
N THR A 142 14.16 -13.70 5.78
CA THR A 142 14.88 -13.52 4.51
C THR A 142 15.65 -12.19 4.48
N PHE A 143 15.04 -11.10 4.95
CA PHE A 143 15.63 -9.76 4.91
C PHE A 143 16.96 -9.67 5.67
N ILE A 144 17.01 -10.29 6.85
CA ILE A 144 18.18 -10.25 7.74
C ILE A 144 19.29 -11.16 7.22
N THR A 145 18.95 -12.31 6.65
CA THR A 145 19.92 -13.39 6.37
C THR A 145 20.47 -13.40 4.95
N THR A 146 19.70 -12.94 3.96
CA THR A 146 20.03 -13.14 2.53
C THR A 146 20.11 -11.86 1.71
N THR A 147 19.63 -10.73 2.24
CA THR A 147 19.49 -9.50 1.44
C THR A 147 20.78 -8.68 1.51
N SER A 148 21.31 -8.31 0.34
CA SER A 148 22.52 -7.48 0.27
C SER A 148 22.27 -6.07 0.83
N PRO A 149 23.31 -5.35 1.31
CA PRO A 149 23.14 -3.99 1.85
C PRO A 149 22.47 -3.01 0.87
N ARG A 150 22.78 -3.13 -0.43
CA ARG A 150 22.16 -2.30 -1.46
C ARG A 150 20.67 -2.61 -1.65
N GLN A 151 20.29 -3.88 -1.61
CA GLN A 151 18.88 -4.28 -1.62
C GLN A 151 18.16 -3.82 -0.35
N GLN A 152 18.79 -3.93 0.82
CA GLN A 152 18.23 -3.43 2.08
C GLN A 152 17.98 -1.91 2.01
N ALA A 153 18.93 -1.15 1.47
CA ALA A 153 18.76 0.29 1.27
C ALA A 153 17.65 0.62 0.26
N ALA A 154 17.55 -0.13 -0.85
CA ALA A 154 16.47 0.04 -1.83
C ALA A 154 15.09 -0.24 -1.22
N LEU A 155 14.96 -1.34 -0.46
CA LEU A 155 13.73 -1.66 0.26
C LEU A 155 13.42 -0.63 1.34
N GLY A 156 14.43 -0.13 2.06
CA GLY A 156 14.28 0.95 3.03
C GLY A 156 13.76 2.24 2.39
N LEU A 157 14.26 2.58 1.20
CA LEU A 157 13.78 3.71 0.41
C LEU A 157 12.30 3.53 0.01
N MET A 158 11.93 2.34 -0.47
CA MET A 158 10.54 2.01 -0.81
C MET A 158 9.61 2.08 0.41
N ALA A 159 10.06 1.59 1.57
CA ALA A 159 9.30 1.66 2.82
C ALA A 159 9.10 3.12 3.28
N ALA A 160 10.12 3.96 3.14
CA ALA A 160 10.01 5.38 3.47
C ALA A 160 9.07 6.14 2.54
N VAL A 161 8.99 5.78 1.25
CA VAL A 161 7.97 6.34 0.34
C VAL A 161 6.57 6.07 0.89
N ILE A 162 6.30 4.81 1.27
CA ILE A 162 5.00 4.44 1.87
C ILE A 162 4.75 5.25 3.15
N LEU A 163 5.75 5.32 4.04
CA LEU A 163 5.62 6.05 5.29
C LEU A 163 5.32 7.54 5.07
N LEU A 164 6.07 8.21 4.19
CA LEU A 164 5.88 9.64 3.93
C LEU A 164 4.54 9.93 3.26
N VAL A 165 4.08 9.06 2.35
CA VAL A 165 2.75 9.15 1.74
C VAL A 165 1.65 8.93 2.80
N ALA A 166 1.81 7.94 3.67
CA ALA A 166 0.86 7.67 4.76
C ALA A 166 0.80 8.82 5.78
N LEU A 167 1.95 9.41 6.13
CA LEU A 167 2.03 10.57 7.02
C LEU A 167 1.38 11.81 6.40
N ALA A 168 1.63 12.08 5.12
CA ALA A 168 0.97 13.19 4.42
C ALA A 168 -0.55 12.99 4.33
N TYR A 169 -0.99 11.76 4.06
CA TYR A 169 -2.40 11.40 4.03
C TYR A 169 -3.07 11.52 5.42
N GLY A 170 -2.38 11.06 6.46
CA GLY A 170 -2.80 11.21 7.85
C GLY A 170 -2.91 12.67 8.25
N TRP A 171 -1.88 13.47 7.96
CA TRP A 171 -1.87 14.91 8.20
C TRP A 171 -3.06 15.62 7.55
N TYR A 172 -3.36 15.30 6.29
CA TYR A 172 -4.51 15.86 5.60
C TYR A 172 -5.83 15.52 6.30
N ASN A 173 -5.96 14.26 6.75
CA ASN A 173 -7.12 13.78 7.52
C ASN A 173 -7.16 14.23 8.98
N LEU A 174 -6.18 14.98 9.48
CA LEU A 174 -6.33 15.70 10.75
C LEU A 174 -7.16 16.98 10.59
N THR A 175 -7.23 17.50 9.36
CA THR A 175 -7.91 18.77 9.08
C THR A 175 -9.25 18.55 8.37
N PHE A 176 -9.26 17.73 7.33
CA PHE A 176 -10.43 17.49 6.50
C PHE A 176 -10.73 16.00 6.34
N VAL A 177 -12.01 15.62 6.34
CA VAL A 177 -12.42 14.23 6.16
C VAL A 177 -12.24 13.83 4.70
N GLN A 178 -11.19 13.04 4.42
CA GLN A 178 -10.80 12.64 3.08
C GLN A 178 -10.31 11.19 3.08
N PHE A 179 -11.23 10.25 3.39
CA PHE A 179 -10.95 8.81 3.51
C PHE A 179 -10.76 8.10 2.16
N GLN A 180 -10.13 8.76 1.18
CA GLN A 180 -10.00 8.26 -0.17
C GLN A 180 -8.63 7.61 -0.38
N GLY A 181 -8.61 6.31 -0.66
CA GLY A 181 -7.41 5.53 -0.90
C GLY A 181 -6.57 6.04 -2.08
N ARG A 182 -7.13 6.82 -3.01
CA ARG A 182 -6.39 7.45 -4.12
C ARG A 182 -5.22 8.31 -3.66
N TYR A 183 -5.28 8.89 -2.46
CA TYR A 183 -4.16 9.66 -1.91
C TYR A 183 -2.93 8.79 -1.58
N LEU A 184 -3.10 7.46 -1.51
CA LEU A 184 -2.02 6.49 -1.37
C LEU A 184 -1.42 6.04 -2.71
N PHE A 185 -1.99 6.42 -3.85
CA PHE A 185 -1.50 6.01 -5.18
C PHE A 185 -0.06 6.41 -5.51
N PRO A 186 0.50 7.52 -5.00
CA PRO A 186 1.93 7.80 -5.13
C PRO A 186 2.83 6.67 -4.56
N ALA A 187 2.30 5.85 -3.65
CA ALA A 187 2.97 4.69 -3.08
C ALA A 187 2.55 3.35 -3.71
N THR A 188 1.80 3.32 -4.82
CA THR A 188 1.32 2.07 -5.43
C THR A 188 2.46 1.12 -5.81
N ILE A 189 3.54 1.63 -6.38
CA ILE A 189 4.69 0.80 -6.77
C ILE A 189 5.33 0.11 -5.55
N PRO A 190 5.76 0.84 -4.49
CA PRO A 190 6.34 0.18 -3.32
C PRO A 190 5.32 -0.70 -2.59
N LEU A 191 4.04 -0.32 -2.52
CA LEU A 191 2.99 -1.18 -1.96
C LEU A 191 2.87 -2.50 -2.73
N GLY A 192 2.82 -2.44 -4.07
CA GLY A 192 2.76 -3.62 -4.93
C GLY A 192 3.99 -4.51 -4.81
N LEU A 193 5.19 -3.93 -4.68
CA LEU A 193 6.42 -4.66 -4.42
C LEU A 193 6.35 -5.43 -3.09
N PHE A 194 6.02 -4.76 -1.99
CA PHE A 194 5.94 -5.41 -0.67
C PHE A 194 4.80 -6.41 -0.57
N PHE A 195 3.67 -6.13 -1.23
CA PHE A 195 2.57 -7.07 -1.36
C PHE A 195 3.04 -8.36 -2.07
N SER A 196 3.78 -8.22 -3.17
CA SER A 196 4.32 -9.35 -3.95
C SER A 196 5.37 -10.14 -3.16
N LEU A 197 6.28 -9.45 -2.46
CA LEU A 197 7.27 -10.07 -1.57
C LEU A 197 6.60 -10.89 -0.47
N GLY A 198 5.58 -10.31 0.17
CA GLY A 198 4.84 -10.99 1.22
C GLY A 198 4.09 -12.22 0.72
N LEU A 199 3.37 -12.10 -0.41
CA LEU A 199 2.72 -13.26 -1.02
C LEU A 199 3.70 -14.36 -1.42
N ASN A 200 4.87 -14.00 -1.96
CA ASN A 200 5.91 -14.97 -2.30
C ASN A 200 6.53 -15.63 -1.06
N GLU A 201 6.64 -14.91 0.05
CA GLU A 201 7.17 -15.47 1.30
C GLU A 201 6.20 -16.46 1.94
N ILE A 202 4.92 -16.11 2.07
CA ILE A 202 3.94 -16.95 2.79
C ILE A 202 3.69 -18.29 2.09
N VAL A 203 3.98 -18.37 0.79
CA VAL A 203 3.87 -19.62 0.02
C VAL A 203 5.13 -20.49 0.09
N LYS A 204 6.23 -20.03 0.69
CA LYS A 204 7.42 -20.86 0.90
C LYS A 204 7.12 -22.07 1.77
N ARG A 205 7.87 -23.16 1.54
CA ARG A 205 7.68 -24.45 2.22
C ARG A 205 7.73 -24.35 3.75
N GLN A 206 8.59 -23.48 4.29
CA GLN A 206 8.75 -23.28 5.73
C GLN A 206 7.47 -22.77 6.44
N TRP A 207 6.57 -22.09 5.71
CA TRP A 207 5.32 -21.52 6.25
C TRP A 207 4.08 -22.31 5.84
N ALA A 208 4.25 -23.40 5.10
CA ALA A 208 3.15 -24.10 4.44
C ALA A 208 2.05 -24.58 5.40
N TRP A 209 2.44 -25.20 6.52
CA TRP A 209 1.50 -25.68 7.53
C TRP A 209 0.91 -24.52 8.36
N GLY A 210 1.67 -23.45 8.58
CA GLY A 210 1.16 -22.23 9.22
C GLY A 210 0.04 -21.58 8.40
N LEU A 211 0.25 -21.46 7.09
CA LEU A 211 -0.77 -20.95 6.17
C LEU A 211 -2.00 -21.87 6.12
N ALA A 212 -1.81 -23.19 6.04
CA ALA A 212 -2.93 -24.14 6.09
C ALA A 212 -3.71 -24.04 7.41
N GLY A 213 -3.01 -23.90 8.54
CA GLY A 213 -3.63 -23.70 9.85
C GLY A 213 -4.47 -22.42 9.91
N VAL A 214 -3.96 -21.29 9.42
CA VAL A 214 -4.70 -20.02 9.37
C VAL A 214 -5.95 -20.14 8.50
N LEU A 215 -5.84 -20.77 7.32
CA LEU A 215 -6.98 -20.99 6.44
C LEU A 215 -8.02 -21.92 7.06
N ALA A 216 -7.59 -22.98 7.75
CA ALA A 216 -8.47 -23.91 8.45
C ALA A 216 -9.20 -23.25 9.63
N VAL A 217 -8.50 -22.44 10.44
CA VAL A 217 -9.10 -21.67 11.53
C VAL A 217 -10.09 -20.64 10.99
N SER A 218 -9.75 -19.97 9.89
CA SER A 218 -10.64 -18.99 9.24
C SER A 218 -11.91 -19.68 8.71
N LEU A 219 -11.77 -20.85 8.08
CA LEU A 219 -12.89 -21.65 7.59
C LEU A 219 -13.79 -22.11 8.74
N PHE A 220 -13.20 -22.59 9.83
CA PHE A 220 -13.92 -23.00 11.03
C PHE A 220 -14.67 -21.82 11.65
N TRP A 221 -14.02 -20.68 11.81
CA TRP A 221 -14.62 -19.47 12.37
C TRP A 221 -15.83 -19.03 11.55
N ILE A 222 -15.68 -18.92 10.23
CA ILE A 222 -16.77 -18.51 9.34
C ILE A 222 -17.92 -19.52 9.38
N GLY A 223 -17.62 -20.82 9.40
CA GLY A 223 -18.61 -21.88 9.55
C GLY A 223 -19.38 -21.76 10.87
N ALA A 224 -18.67 -21.55 11.98
CA ALA A 224 -19.27 -21.40 13.30
C ALA A 224 -20.16 -20.14 13.41
N THR A 225 -19.69 -19.00 12.92
CA THR A 225 -20.47 -17.75 12.93
C THR A 225 -21.66 -17.81 11.97
N SER A 226 -21.49 -18.46 10.82
CA SER A 226 -22.58 -18.69 9.85
C SER A 226 -23.66 -19.61 10.42
N GLY A 227 -23.24 -20.67 11.13
CA GLY A 227 -24.14 -21.58 11.83
C GLY A 227 -24.91 -20.89 12.96
N TYR A 228 -24.24 -20.03 13.74
CA TYR A 228 -24.87 -19.27 14.83
C TYR A 228 -25.86 -18.20 14.32
N SER A 229 -25.51 -17.49 13.26
CA SER A 229 -26.35 -16.42 12.69
C SER A 229 -27.48 -16.92 11.77
N GLY A 230 -27.51 -18.22 11.45
CA GLY A 230 -28.45 -18.83 10.50
C GLY A 230 -28.21 -18.43 9.03
N HIS A 231 -27.25 -17.54 8.76
CA HIS A 231 -26.93 -17.04 7.43
C HIS A 231 -25.62 -17.65 6.95
N TRP A 232 -25.74 -18.59 6.02
CA TRP A 232 -24.58 -19.27 5.45
C TRP A 232 -23.92 -18.44 4.38
N ASP A 233 -22.72 -17.91 4.67
CA ASP A 233 -21.85 -17.32 3.65
C ASP A 233 -21.16 -18.42 2.82
N LYS A 234 -21.95 -19.06 1.96
CA LYS A 234 -21.56 -20.19 1.11
C LYS A 234 -20.32 -19.87 0.26
N TRP A 235 -20.16 -18.61 -0.15
CA TRP A 235 -19.08 -18.19 -1.01
C TRP A 235 -17.77 -18.06 -0.25
N SER A 236 -17.79 -17.42 0.92
CA SER A 236 -16.59 -17.34 1.77
C SER A 236 -16.11 -18.72 2.20
N ILE A 237 -17.04 -19.61 2.55
CA ILE A 237 -16.74 -21.01 2.86
C ILE A 237 -16.12 -21.72 1.64
N LEU A 238 -16.71 -21.58 0.45
CA LEU A 238 -16.20 -22.20 -0.77
C LEU A 238 -14.80 -21.71 -1.13
N PHE A 239 -14.57 -20.40 -1.13
CA PHE A 239 -13.28 -19.83 -1.54
C PHE A 239 -12.15 -20.16 -0.56
N ILE A 240 -12.42 -20.05 0.74
CA ILE A 240 -11.42 -20.41 1.76
C ILE A 240 -11.18 -21.92 1.77
N GLY A 241 -12.24 -22.72 1.60
CA GLY A 241 -12.14 -24.17 1.44
C GLY A 241 -11.29 -24.57 0.22
N LEU A 242 -11.50 -23.92 -0.92
CA LEU A 242 -10.71 -24.15 -2.13
C LEU A 242 -9.25 -23.71 -1.95
N ALA A 243 -9.01 -22.56 -1.33
CA ALA A 243 -7.66 -22.09 -1.02
C ALA A 243 -6.93 -23.06 -0.08
N LEU A 244 -7.60 -23.53 0.97
CA LEU A 244 -7.08 -24.53 1.91
C LEU A 244 -6.75 -25.83 1.17
N LEU A 245 -7.67 -26.33 0.34
CA LEU A 245 -7.48 -27.55 -0.44
C LEU A 245 -6.26 -27.42 -1.37
N LEU A 246 -6.12 -26.31 -2.09
CA LEU A 246 -4.98 -26.06 -2.97
C LEU A 246 -3.66 -26.02 -2.17
N VAL A 247 -3.65 -25.37 -1.01
CA VAL A 247 -2.49 -25.29 -0.12
C VAL A 247 -2.12 -26.66 0.45
N VAL A 248 -3.09 -27.52 0.78
CA VAL A 248 -2.87 -28.88 1.29
C VAL A 248 -2.41 -29.82 0.17
N ILE A 249 -3.06 -29.82 -1.00
CA ILE A 249 -2.64 -30.61 -2.17
C ILE A 249 -1.19 -30.28 -2.52
N ARG A 250 -0.84 -29.00 -2.53
CA ARG A 250 0.53 -28.55 -2.75
C ARG A 250 1.51 -29.17 -1.74
N GLN A 251 1.13 -29.30 -0.47
CA GLN A 251 1.95 -29.89 0.61
C GLN A 251 2.18 -31.37 0.46
N LEU A 252 1.20 -32.08 -0.08
CA LEU A 252 1.34 -33.51 -0.36
C LEU A 252 2.15 -33.74 -1.65
N ALA A 253 2.02 -32.86 -2.65
CA ALA A 253 2.72 -32.94 -3.93
C ALA A 253 4.15 -32.34 -3.89
N THR A 254 5.00 -32.85 -2.99
CA THR A 254 6.36 -32.31 -2.77
C THR A 254 7.24 -32.26 -4.01
N GLN A 255 7.06 -33.20 -4.95
CA GLN A 255 7.79 -33.26 -6.23
C GLN A 255 7.50 -32.06 -7.16
N TYR A 256 6.32 -31.44 -7.06
CA TYR A 256 5.86 -30.35 -7.92
C TYR A 256 5.75 -29.01 -7.19
N TRP A 257 6.35 -28.89 -5.99
CA TRP A 257 6.16 -27.75 -5.09
C TRP A 257 6.43 -26.40 -5.74
N SER A 258 7.55 -26.26 -6.46
CA SER A 258 7.95 -25.00 -7.11
C SER A 258 6.96 -24.57 -8.19
N GLN A 259 6.55 -25.50 -9.04
CA GLN A 259 5.62 -25.28 -10.14
C GLN A 259 4.22 -24.91 -9.62
N LEU A 260 3.74 -25.61 -8.60
CA LEU A 260 2.45 -25.31 -7.95
C LEU A 260 2.49 -23.96 -7.22
N THR A 261 3.62 -23.60 -6.62
CA THR A 261 3.80 -22.28 -5.99
C THR A 261 3.75 -21.16 -7.02
N LEU A 262 4.46 -21.31 -8.14
CA LEU A 262 4.43 -20.36 -9.25
C LEU A 262 3.02 -20.23 -9.84
N LEU A 263 2.34 -21.36 -10.04
CA LEU A 263 0.97 -21.39 -10.56
C LEU A 263 0.00 -20.62 -9.64
N LEU A 264 0.10 -20.78 -8.31
CA LEU A 264 -0.73 -20.05 -7.36
C LEU A 264 -0.51 -18.54 -7.44
N ILE A 265 0.75 -18.11 -7.56
CA ILE A 265 1.11 -16.69 -7.73
C ILE A 265 0.52 -16.15 -9.05
N ILE A 266 0.68 -16.90 -10.15
CA ILE A 266 0.13 -16.52 -11.46
C ILE A 266 -1.39 -16.40 -11.40
N ILE A 267 -2.09 -17.40 -10.85
CA ILE A 267 -3.55 -17.38 -10.72
C ILE A 267 -3.99 -16.17 -9.89
N CYS A 268 -3.29 -15.86 -8.80
CA CYS A 268 -3.59 -14.71 -7.96
C CYS A 268 -3.51 -13.39 -8.74
N PHE A 269 -2.37 -13.12 -9.41
CA PHE A 269 -2.19 -11.88 -10.16
C PHE A 269 -3.06 -11.80 -11.42
N ALA A 270 -3.25 -12.92 -12.12
CA ALA A 270 -4.19 -12.99 -13.25
C ALA A 270 -5.62 -12.70 -12.78
N GLY A 271 -6.03 -13.22 -11.62
CA GLY A 271 -7.33 -12.93 -11.01
C GLY A 271 -7.50 -11.45 -10.67
N LEU A 272 -6.48 -10.80 -10.10
CA LEU A 272 -6.50 -9.34 -9.86
C LEU A 272 -6.59 -8.54 -11.17
N GLY A 273 -5.86 -8.96 -12.22
CA GLY A 273 -5.92 -8.35 -13.54
C GLY A 273 -7.30 -8.48 -14.17
N LEU A 274 -7.90 -9.67 -14.13
CA LEU A 274 -9.26 -9.92 -14.62
C LEU A 274 -10.30 -9.12 -13.85
N LEU A 275 -10.18 -9.04 -12.51
CA LEU A 275 -11.05 -8.21 -11.68
C LEU A 275 -10.97 -6.74 -12.12
N THR A 276 -9.77 -6.24 -12.38
CA THR A 276 -9.56 -4.85 -12.85
C THR A 276 -10.27 -4.59 -14.18
N LEU A 277 -10.18 -5.53 -15.14
CA LEU A 277 -10.84 -5.40 -16.44
C LEU A 277 -12.37 -5.52 -16.35
N ALA A 278 -12.87 -6.38 -15.46
CA ALA A 278 -14.29 -6.63 -15.31
C ALA A 278 -15.02 -5.58 -14.46
N ALA A 279 -14.33 -4.96 -13.49
CA ALA A 279 -14.93 -4.09 -12.49
C ALA A 279 -15.74 -2.91 -13.06
N PRO A 280 -15.31 -2.20 -14.12
CA PRO A 280 -16.14 -1.16 -14.75
C PRO A 280 -17.49 -1.69 -15.25
N PHE A 281 -17.51 -2.88 -15.85
CA PHE A 281 -18.73 -3.46 -16.42
C PHE A 281 -19.63 -4.10 -15.36
N TRP A 282 -19.05 -4.72 -14.34
CA TRP A 282 -19.82 -5.38 -13.28
C TRP A 282 -20.36 -4.42 -12.22
N PHE A 283 -19.62 -3.35 -11.93
CA PHE A 283 -19.97 -2.46 -10.83
C PHE A 283 -20.35 -1.05 -11.28
N VAL A 284 -19.83 -0.52 -12.39
CA VAL A 284 -20.12 0.87 -12.81
C VAL A 284 -21.29 0.93 -13.78
N VAL A 285 -21.26 0.15 -14.87
CA VAL A 285 -22.30 0.16 -15.92
C VAL A 285 -23.73 0.00 -15.37
N PRO A 286 -24.00 -0.87 -14.38
CA PRO A 286 -25.35 -0.99 -13.83
C PRO A 286 -25.90 0.27 -13.13
N TYR A 287 -25.06 1.27 -12.87
CA TYR A 287 -25.41 2.53 -12.18
C TYR A 287 -25.32 3.77 -13.08
N LEU A 288 -25.03 3.61 -14.38
CA LEU A 288 -25.06 4.68 -15.39
C LEU A 288 -26.45 4.78 -16.02
#